data_AF-A0A954YV19-F1
#
_entry.id   AF-A0A954YV19-F1
#
_cell.length_a   1.000
_cell.length_b   1.000
_cell.length_c   1.000
_cell.angle_alpha   90.00
_cell.angle_beta   90.00
_cell.angle_gamma   90.00
#
_symmetry.space_group_name_H-M   'P 1'
#
loop_
_entity.id
_entity.type
_entity.pdbx_description
1 polymer ?
#
loop_
_entity_poly.entity_id
_entity_poly.type
_entity_poly.pdbx_seq_one_letter_code
_entity_poly.pdbx_strand_id
1 'polypeptide(L)' 'KKTEGNSYYGLAIGFTVTAGAATVGGISGGAFNPAVGTGPLLMQTIVGEGSLGNLWMYWVGPVVGALVAALVFKLQCPDE' A
#
# COMPACT_ATOMS: atom_id res chain seq x y z
N LYS A 1 16.77 19.98 -5.92
CA LYS A 1 16.28 18.58 -5.81
C LYS A 1 15.44 18.27 -7.06
N LYS A 2 15.49 17.09 -7.70
CA LYS A 2 14.79 16.79 -8.99
C LYS A 2 13.29 17.15 -9.01
N THR A 3 12.67 17.33 -7.84
CA THR A 3 11.22 17.53 -7.66
C THR A 3 10.83 18.87 -7.00
N GLU A 4 11.75 19.82 -6.90
CA GLU A 4 11.54 21.08 -6.17
C GLU A 4 10.49 21.98 -6.86
N GLY A 5 9.46 22.42 -6.12
CA GLY A 5 8.39 23.29 -6.63
C GLY A 5 7.18 22.58 -7.28
N ASN A 6 7.18 21.25 -7.38
CA ASN A 6 6.05 20.50 -7.93
C ASN A 6 5.17 19.92 -6.80
N SER A 7 3.95 20.45 -6.68
CA SER A 7 2.97 20.08 -5.66
C SER A 7 2.00 18.96 -6.09
N TYR A 8 2.10 18.45 -7.32
CA TYR A 8 1.15 17.47 -7.86
C TYR A 8 1.37 16.04 -7.35
N TYR A 9 2.55 15.72 -6.81
CA TYR A 9 2.89 14.36 -6.38
C TYR A 9 1.98 13.83 -5.26
N GLY A 10 1.63 14.67 -4.28
CA GLY A 10 0.73 14.27 -3.20
C GLY A 10 -0.64 13.87 -3.74
N LEU A 11 -1.16 14.65 -4.70
CA LEU A 11 -2.43 14.38 -5.36
C LEU A 11 -2.35 13.10 -6.21
N ALA A 12 -1.29 12.92 -6.99
CA ALA A 12 -1.08 11.74 -7.83
C ALA A 12 -1.00 10.44 -6.99
N ILE A 13 -0.23 10.45 -5.89
CA ILE A 13 -0.14 9.32 -4.97
C ILE A 13 -1.49 9.05 -4.31
N GLY A 14 -2.17 10.10 -3.81
CA GLY A 14 -3.46 9.98 -3.15
C GLY A 14 -4.53 9.37 -4.06
N PHE A 15 -4.64 9.83 -5.30
CA PHE A 15 -5.59 9.26 -6.27
C PHE A 15 -5.24 7.82 -6.65
N THR A 16 -3.94 7.49 -6.75
CA THR A 16 -3.51 6.10 -7.02
C THR A 16 -3.96 5.15 -5.91
N VAL A 17 -3.74 5.52 -4.64
CA VAL A 17 -4.19 4.72 -3.49
C VAL A 17 -5.71 4.65 -3.43
N THR A 18 -6.40 5.77 -3.70
CA THR A 18 -7.87 5.82 -3.73
C THR A 18 -8.46 4.90 -4.79
N ALA A 19 -7.92 4.90 -6.00
CA ALA A 19 -8.34 4.01 -7.07
C ALA A 19 -8.11 2.53 -6.70
N GLY A 20 -6.97 2.21 -6.09
CA GLY A 20 -6.71 0.89 -5.54
C GLY A 20 -7.73 0.50 -4.47
N ALA A 21 -8.02 1.38 -3.51
CA ALA A 21 -8.97 1.12 -2.44
C ALA A 21 -10.40 0.95 -2.99
N ALA A 22 -10.80 1.72 -4.00
CA ALA A 22 -12.11 1.59 -4.65
C ALA A 22 -12.29 0.25 -5.37
N THR A 23 -11.21 -0.32 -5.91
CA THR A 23 -11.28 -1.57 -6.70
C THR A 23 -11.13 -2.82 -5.85
N VAL A 24 -10.19 -2.84 -4.89
CA VAL A 24 -9.87 -4.05 -4.09
C VAL A 24 -10.07 -3.87 -2.58
N GLY A 25 -10.58 -2.73 -2.13
CA GLY A 25 -10.85 -2.45 -0.72
C GLY A 25 -11.85 -3.42 -0.11
N GLY A 26 -12.90 -3.79 -0.84
CA GLY A 26 -13.89 -4.79 -0.37
C GLY A 26 -13.35 -6.21 -0.22
N ILE A 27 -12.14 -6.50 -0.74
CA ILE A 27 -11.52 -7.82 -0.67
C ILE A 27 -10.53 -7.91 0.50
N SER A 28 -9.64 -6.92 0.65
CA SER A 28 -8.52 -6.98 1.62
C SER A 28 -8.46 -5.79 2.58
N GLY A 29 -9.38 -4.83 2.46
CA GLY A 29 -9.35 -3.56 3.19
C GLY A 29 -8.50 -2.47 2.54
N GLY A 30 -7.81 -2.75 1.43
CA GLY A 30 -7.11 -1.73 0.63
C GLY A 30 -5.97 -1.02 1.36
N ALA A 31 -5.28 -1.72 2.28
CA ALA A 31 -4.25 -1.09 3.11
C ALA A 31 -2.97 -0.73 2.33
N PHE A 32 -2.57 -1.56 1.36
CA PHE A 32 -1.36 -1.43 0.52
C PHE A 32 -0.04 -1.12 1.25
N ASN A 33 -0.04 -1.21 2.58
CA ASN A 33 1.05 -0.80 3.44
C ASN A 33 0.98 -1.63 4.74
N PRO A 34 2.09 -2.26 5.17
CA PRO A 34 2.09 -3.09 6.36
C PRO A 34 1.70 -2.35 7.65
N ALA A 35 2.16 -1.12 7.84
CA ALA A 35 1.81 -0.33 9.02
C ALA A 35 0.32 0.06 9.03
N VAL A 36 -0.21 0.48 7.87
CA VAL A 36 -1.63 0.85 7.71
C VAL A 36 -2.54 -0.36 7.90
N GLY A 37 -2.15 -1.55 7.45
CA GLY A 37 -2.92 -2.78 7.64
C GLY A 37 -2.81 -3.36 9.06
N THR A 38 -1.63 -3.26 9.68
CA THR A 38 -1.38 -3.80 11.03
C THR A 38 -2.20 -3.05 12.09
N GLY A 39 -2.31 -1.72 12.03
CA GLY A 39 -3.01 -0.93 13.04
C GLY A 39 -4.48 -1.36 13.26
N PRO A 40 -5.33 -1.35 12.23
CA PRO A 40 -6.71 -1.81 12.31
C PRO A 40 -6.83 -3.29 12.70
N LEU A 41 -5.94 -4.15 12.21
CA LEU A 41 -5.95 -5.58 12.57
C LEU A 41 -5.68 -5.80 14.06
N LEU A 42 -4.72 -5.06 14.63
CA LEU A 42 -4.44 -5.11 16.07
C LEU A 42 -5.67 -4.64 16.87
N MET A 43 -6.30 -3.55 16.46
CA MET A 43 -7.52 -3.06 17.11
C MET A 43 -8.64 -4.09 17.04
N GLN A 44 -8.92 -4.66 15.86
CA GLN A 44 -9.91 -5.73 15.70
C GLN A 44 -9.60 -6.94 16.58
N THR A 45 -8.33 -7.32 16.70
CA THR A 45 -7.92 -8.42 17.58
C THR A 45 -8.20 -8.09 19.05
N ILE A 46 -7.98 -6.85 19.50
CA ILE A 46 -8.26 -6.41 20.87
C ILE A 46 -9.77 -6.42 21.19
N VAL A 47 -10.63 -6.02 20.24
CA VAL A 47 -12.10 -6.10 20.42
C VAL A 47 -12.67 -7.51 20.15
N GLY A 48 -11.82 -8.50 19.87
CA GLY A 48 -12.22 -9.91 19.71
C GLY A 48 -12.76 -10.27 18.33
N GLU A 49 -12.68 -9.38 17.35
CA GLU A 49 -13.18 -9.56 15.98
C GLU A 49 -12.07 -9.92 14.97
N GLY A 50 -10.80 -9.72 15.35
CA GLY A 50 -9.63 -9.90 14.50
C GLY A 50 -8.77 -11.11 14.87
N SER A 51 -7.93 -11.53 13.93
CA SER A 51 -6.94 -12.60 14.12
C SER A 51 -5.56 -12.11 13.68
N LEU A 52 -4.57 -12.21 14.57
CA LEU A 52 -3.16 -11.98 14.22
C LEU A 52 -2.67 -12.93 13.14
N GLY A 53 -3.34 -14.07 12.94
CA GLY A 53 -3.07 -14.99 11.84
C GLY A 53 -3.28 -14.36 10.47
N ASN A 54 -3.98 -13.23 10.35
CA ASN A 54 -4.14 -12.51 9.10
C ASN A 54 -3.01 -11.50 8.83
N LEU A 55 -2.10 -11.27 9.78
CA LEU A 55 -1.07 -10.23 9.66
C LEU A 55 -0.16 -10.44 8.44
N TRP A 56 0.12 -11.69 8.07
CA TRP A 56 0.98 -12.01 6.93
C TRP A 56 0.47 -11.40 5.62
N MET A 57 -0.86 -11.25 5.44
CA MET A 57 -1.42 -10.71 4.20
C MET A 57 -1.07 -9.23 4.00
N TYR A 58 -1.00 -8.47 5.10
CA TYR A 58 -0.60 -7.06 5.09
C TYR A 58 0.90 -6.84 5.00
N TRP A 59 1.72 -7.88 5.22
CA TRP A 59 3.17 -7.80 5.09
C TRP A 59 3.65 -8.34 3.75
N VAL A 60 3.31 -9.59 3.44
CA VAL A 60 3.81 -10.28 2.25
C VAL A 60 3.30 -9.59 0.97
N GLY A 61 2.00 -9.32 0.89
CA GLY A 61 1.39 -8.71 -0.30
C GLY A 61 2.02 -7.35 -0.64
N PRO A 62 1.96 -6.35 0.26
CA PRO A 62 2.55 -5.04 0.01
C PRO A 62 4.05 -5.04 -0.24
N VAL A 63 4.84 -5.84 0.49
CA VAL A 63 6.30 -5.89 0.30
C VAL A 63 6.65 -6.48 -1.07
N VAL A 64 6.05 -7.61 -1.43
CA VAL A 64 6.29 -8.23 -2.74
C VAL A 64 5.81 -7.32 -3.87
N GLY A 65 4.62 -6.73 -3.72
CA GLY A 65 4.07 -5.77 -4.69
C GLY A 65 4.96 -4.55 -4.89
N ALA A 66 5.48 -3.97 -3.81
CA ALA A 66 6.39 -2.82 -3.88
C ALA A 66 7.72 -3.17 -4.57
N LEU A 67 8.29 -4.35 -4.28
CA LEU A 67 9.51 -4.82 -4.94
C LEU A 67 9.29 -5.02 -6.44
N VAL A 68 8.19 -5.67 -6.83
CA VAL A 68 7.83 -5.86 -8.24
C VAL A 68 7.60 -4.52 -8.93
N ALA A 69 6.86 -3.60 -8.32
CA ALA A 69 6.61 -2.27 -8.88
C ALA A 69 7.91 -1.48 -9.08
N ALA A 70 8.84 -1.51 -8.11
CA ALA A 70 10.13 -0.85 -8.22
C ALA A 70 10.99 -1.46 -9.35
N LEU A 71 10.97 -2.78 -9.50
CA LEU A 71 11.68 -3.46 -10.59
C LEU A 71 11.08 -3.07 -11.95
N VAL A 72 9.76 -3.11 -12.08
CA VAL A 72 9.05 -2.73 -13.32
C VAL A 72 9.35 -1.28 -13.68
N PHE A 73 9.34 -0.37 -12.70
CA PHE A 73 9.71 1.03 -12.92
C PHE A 73 11.13 1.16 -13.46
N LYS A 74 12.11 0.44 -12.88
CA LYS A 74 13.50 0.46 -13.36
C LYS A 74 13.67 -0.12 -14.76
N LEU A 75 12.85 -1.08 -15.15
CA LEU A 75 12.86 -1.63 -16.51
C LEU A 75 12.21 -0.69 -17.53
N GLN A 76 11.18 0.07 -17.12
CA GLN A 76 10.47 1.00 -18.00
C GLN A 76 11.15 2.37 -18.11
N CYS A 77 11.83 2.80 -17.05
CA CYS A 77 12.54 4.07 -16.95
C CYS A 77 14.03 3.82 -16.63
N PRO A 78 14.80 3.21 -17.55
CA PRO A 78 16.19 2.81 -17.29
C PRO A 78 17.14 4.00 -17.09
N ASP A 79 16.79 5.18 -17.64
CA ASP A 79 17.61 6.40 -17.57
C ASP A 79 17.32 7.28 -16.32
N GLU A 80 16.36 6.87 -15.47
CA GLU A 80 15.99 7.51 -14.20
C GLU A 80 16.56 6.77 -12.98
#